data_AF-A0A964LU07-F1
#
_entry.id   AF-A0A964LU07-F1
#
_cell.length_a   1.000
_cell.length_b   1.000
_cell.length_c   1.000
_cell.angle_alpha   90.00
_cell.angle_beta   90.00
_cell.angle_gamma   90.00
#
_symmetry.space_group_name_H-M   'P 1'
#
loop_
_entity.id
_entity.type
_entity.pdbx_description
1 polymer ?
#
loop_
_entity_poly.entity_id
_entity_poly.type
_entity_poly.pdbx_seq_one_letter_code
_entity_poly.pdbx_strand_id
1 'polypeptide(L)' 'MTSIEERLRRIEVQIQQLSDLEAVRKNLAAYCKAVDTKNIALLGSLFSQDMDLSVSPWSFDFHGRDAIIDFYTKAFLD' A
#
# COMPACT_ATOMS: atom_id res chain seq x y z
N MET A 1 -15.09 6.74 34.23
CA MET A 1 -13.91 5.98 33.76
C MET A 1 -12.78 6.20 34.73
N THR A 2 -12.15 5.13 35.21
CA THR A 2 -11.01 5.22 36.13
C THR A 2 -9.79 5.79 35.40
N SER A 3 -8.86 6.42 36.14
CA SER A 3 -7.61 6.95 35.56
C SER A 3 -6.80 5.89 34.80
N ILE A 4 -6.94 4.60 35.18
CA ILE A 4 -6.28 3.46 34.55
C ILE A 4 -6.90 3.15 33.19
N GLU A 5 -8.23 3.08 33.08
CA GLU A 5 -8.93 2.87 31.81
C GLU A 5 -8.55 3.92 30.77
N GLU A 6 -8.45 5.18 31.18
CA GLU A 6 -8.08 6.28 30.27
C GLU A 6 -6.60 6.23 29.85
N ARG A 7 -5.72 5.70 30.72
CA ARG A 7 -4.32 5.46 30.36
C ARG A 7 -4.19 4.28 29.41
N LEU A 8 -4.96 3.21 29.63
CA LEU A 8 -4.98 2.02 28.78
C LEU A 8 -5.45 2.39 27.37
N ARG A 9 -6.58 3.09 27.26
CA ARG A 9 -7.13 3.54 25.97
C ARG A 9 -6.13 4.38 25.17
N ARG A 10 -5.39 5.28 25.84
CA ARG A 10 -4.35 6.09 25.18
C ARG A 10 -3.21 5.23 24.63
N ILE A 11 -2.78 4.23 25.38
CA ILE A 11 -1.74 3.29 24.94
C ILE A 11 -2.24 2.46 23.76
N GLU A 12 -3.47 1.95 23.79
CA GLU A 12 -4.06 1.17 22.69
C GLU A 12 -4.08 1.99 21.38
N VAL A 13 -4.52 3.25 21.44
CA VAL A 13 -4.53 4.15 20.27
C VAL A 13 -3.11 4.40 19.76
N GLN A 14 -2.15 4.66 20.65
CA GLN A 14 -0.76 4.91 20.26
C GLN A 14 -0.11 3.68 19.62
N ILE A 15 -0.35 2.49 20.17
CA ILE A 15 0.14 1.22 19.62
C ILE A 15 -0.46 0.99 18.23
N GLN A 16 -1.76 1.22 18.05
CA GLN A 16 -2.39 1.07 16.74
C GLN A 16 -1.76 2.00 15.70
N GLN A 17 -1.56 3.28 16.04
CA GLN A 17 -0.94 4.25 15.15
C GLN A 17 0.48 3.85 14.75
N LEU A 18 1.29 3.35 15.69
CA LEU A 18 2.64 2.88 15.41
C LEU A 18 2.63 1.62 14.53
N SER A 19 1.69 0.71 14.79
CA SER A 19 1.50 -0.50 13.99
C SER A 19 1.11 -0.18 12.56
N ASP A 20 0.17 0.75 12.36
CA ASP A 20 -0.30 1.17 11.03
C ASP A 20 0.84 1.83 10.24
N LEU A 21 1.64 2.67 10.90
CA LEU A 21 2.78 3.33 10.30
C LEU A 21 3.84 2.31 9.83
N GLU A 22 4.11 1.29 10.63
CA GLU A 22 5.01 0.20 10.25
C GLU A 22 4.44 -0.65 9.10
N ALA A 23 3.12 -0.89 9.09
CA ALA A 23 2.46 -1.58 8.00
C ALA A 23 2.59 -0.83 6.67
N VAL A 24 2.42 0.50 6.67
CA VAL A 24 2.63 1.36 5.48
C VAL A 24 4.07 1.27 4.99
N ARG A 25 5.06 1.34 5.88
CA ARG A 25 6.48 1.22 5.52
C ARG A 25 6.80 -0.12 4.88
N LYS A 26 6.28 -1.21 5.45
CA LYS A 26 6.44 -2.56 4.89
C LYS A 26 5.76 -2.69 3.53
N ASN A 27 4.57 -2.11 3.37
CA ASN A 27 3.86 -2.11 2.10
C ASN A 27 4.67 -1.39 1.00
N LEU A 28 5.22 -0.21 1.31
CA LEU A 28 6.06 0.55 0.38
C LEU A 28 7.35 -0.20 0.02
N ALA A 29 8.03 -0.79 1.00
CA ALA A 29 9.24 -1.59 0.76
C ALA A 29 8.94 -2.82 -0.10
N ALA A 30 7.80 -3.50 0.14
CA ALA A 30 7.34 -4.62 -0.66
C ALA A 30 7.00 -4.19 -2.10
N TYR A 31 6.39 -3.01 -2.29
CA TYR A 31 6.13 -2.43 -3.60
C TYR A 31 7.42 -2.22 -4.39
N CYS A 32 8.42 -1.55 -3.80
CA CYS A 32 9.71 -1.34 -4.45
C CYS A 32 10.34 -2.67 -4.87
N LYS A 33 10.38 -3.65 -3.95
CA LYS A 33 10.89 -4.99 -4.25
C LYS A 33 10.10 -5.66 -5.37
N ALA A 34 8.77 -5.58 -5.36
CA ALA A 34 7.92 -6.20 -6.38
C ALA A 34 8.18 -5.62 -7.77
N VAL A 35 8.33 -4.29 -7.85
CA VAL A 35 8.66 -3.58 -9.10
C VAL A 35 10.05 -3.97 -9.58
N ASP A 36 11.07 -3.86 -8.73
CA ASP A 36 12.47 -4.13 -9.11
C ASP A 36 12.71 -5.59 -9.53
N THR A 37 11.94 -6.53 -8.94
CA THR A 37 12.05 -7.97 -9.25
C THR A 37 11.03 -8.44 -10.30
N LYS A 38 10.27 -7.52 -10.91
CA LYS A 38 9.20 -7.83 -11.88
C LYS A 38 8.18 -8.86 -11.36
N ASN A 39 7.93 -8.89 -10.05
CA ASN A 39 7.03 -9.85 -9.40
C ASN A 39 5.59 -9.33 -9.40
N ILE A 40 4.87 -9.59 -10.50
CA ILE A 40 3.48 -9.15 -10.71
C ILE A 40 2.52 -9.69 -9.64
N ALA A 41 2.70 -10.95 -9.21
CA ALA A 41 1.82 -11.55 -8.21
C ALA A 41 1.93 -10.81 -6.85
N LEU A 42 3.16 -10.49 -6.43
CA LEU A 42 3.37 -9.68 -5.23
C LEU A 42 2.79 -8.29 -5.43
N LEU A 43 3.03 -7.64 -6.56
CA LEU A 43 2.52 -6.30 -6.84
C LEU A 43 0.99 -6.22 -6.75
N GLY A 44 0.29 -7.21 -7.32
CA GLY A 44 -1.18 -7.30 -7.24
C GLY A 44 -1.72 -7.49 -5.83
N SER A 45 -0.94 -8.08 -4.92
CA SER A 45 -1.36 -8.24 -3.52
C SER A 45 -1.28 -6.94 -2.70
N LEU A 46 -0.53 -5.93 -3.16
CA LEU A 46 -0.27 -4.69 -2.42
C LEU A 46 -1.31 -3.60 -2.70
N PHE A 47 -2.01 -3.69 -3.83
CA PHE A 47 -3.03 -2.73 -4.23
C PHE A 47 -4.43 -3.16 -3.77
N SER A 48 -5.23 -2.20 -3.28
CA SER A 48 -6.65 -2.42 -3.04
C SER A 48 -7.39 -2.55 -4.36
N GLN A 49 -8.53 -3.26 -4.35
CA GLN A 49 -9.31 -3.48 -5.57
C GLN A 49 -9.77 -2.16 -6.23
N ASP A 50 -10.01 -1.15 -5.41
CA ASP A 50 -10.54 0.18 -5.74
C ASP A 50 -9.46 1.27 -5.84
N MET A 51 -8.18 0.90 -5.92
CA MET A 51 -7.10 1.88 -5.98
C MET A 51 -7.14 2.70 -7.27
N ASP A 52 -7.02 4.03 -7.12
CA ASP A 52 -6.77 4.94 -8.23
C ASP A 52 -5.29 5.33 -8.28
N LEU A 53 -4.70 5.25 -9.47
CA LEU A 53 -3.33 5.66 -9.73
C LEU A 53 -3.30 6.70 -10.85
N SER A 54 -3.03 7.95 -10.46
CA SER A 54 -2.75 9.03 -11.39
C SER A 54 -1.28 9.42 -11.30
N VAL A 55 -0.57 9.39 -12.44
CA VAL A 55 0.83 9.81 -12.51
C VAL A 55 0.98 10.97 -13.47
N SER A 56 0.98 12.19 -12.92
CA SER A 56 1.44 13.38 -13.63
C SER A 56 2.96 13.45 -13.56
N PRO A 57 3.69 13.76 -14.65
CA PRO A 57 3.25 14.40 -15.90
C PRO A 57 2.92 13.44 -17.07
N TRP A 58 2.89 12.13 -16.85
CA TRP A 58 2.74 11.15 -17.94
C TRP A 58 1.30 10.90 -18.38
N SER A 59 0.33 11.66 -17.85
CA SER A 59 -1.10 11.52 -18.15
C SER A 59 -1.62 10.08 -17.99
N PHE A 60 -1.01 9.32 -17.09
CA PHE A 60 -1.50 8.01 -16.72
C PHE A 60 -2.59 8.15 -15.67
N ASP A 61 -3.71 7.51 -15.94
CA ASP A 61 -4.86 7.43 -15.06
C ASP A 61 -5.41 6.02 -15.12
N PHE A 62 -5.33 5.31 -13.99
CA PHE A 62 -5.77 3.93 -13.86
C PHE A 62 -6.71 3.81 -12.68
N HIS A 63 -7.84 3.14 -12.94
CA HIS A 63 -8.88 2.91 -11.94
C HIS A 63 -8.98 1.42 -11.64
N GLY A 64 -8.75 1.08 -10.37
CA GLY A 64 -8.77 -0.27 -9.86
C GLY A 64 -7.46 -1.03 -10.06
N ARG A 65 -7.23 -2.01 -9.18
CA ARG A 65 -6.02 -2.85 -9.18
C ARG A 65 -5.74 -3.49 -10.53
N ASP A 66 -6.75 -4.03 -11.18
CA ASP A 66 -6.55 -4.86 -12.38
C ASP A 66 -5.98 -4.01 -13.54
N ALA A 67 -6.46 -2.77 -13.69
CA ALA A 67 -5.92 -1.82 -14.67
C ALA A 67 -4.45 -1.46 -14.41
N ILE A 68 -4.09 -1.27 -13.13
CA ILE A 68 -2.70 -0.97 -12.72
C ILE A 68 -1.80 -2.19 -12.99
N ILE A 69 -2.24 -3.39 -12.66
CA ILE A 69 -1.46 -4.62 -12.87
C ILE A 69 -1.27 -4.93 -14.36
N ASP A 70 -2.29 -4.71 -15.18
CA ASP A 70 -2.17 -4.82 -16.63
C ASP A 70 -1.12 -3.86 -17.20
N PHE A 71 -1.03 -2.64 -16.66
CA PHE A 71 0.01 -1.68 -17.02
C PHE A 71 1.42 -2.19 -16.69
N TYR A 72 1.66 -2.63 -15.45
CA TYR A 72 2.98 -3.17 -15.07
C TYR A 72 3.35 -4.43 -15.84
N THR A 73 2.38 -5.30 -16.10
CA THR A 73 2.61 -6.53 -16.88
C THR A 73 3.11 -6.20 -18.28
N LYS A 74 2.50 -5.21 -18.95
CA LYS A 74 2.96 -4.73 -20.26
C LYS A 74 4.33 -4.06 -20.17
N ALA A 75 4.52 -3.17 -19.18
CA ALA A 75 5.79 -2.45 -19.00
C ALA A 75 6.98 -3.35 -18.66
N PHE A 76 6.78 -4.52 -18.06
CA PHE A 76 7.85 -5.47 -17.74
C PHE A 76 8.23 -6.41 -18.88
N LEU A 77 7.38 -6.53 -19.90
CA LEU A 77 7.60 -7.37 -21.09
C LEU A 77 8.41 -6.65 -22.18
N ASP A 78 8.46 -5.31 -22.14
CA ASP A 78 9.40 -4.47 -22.90
C ASP A 78 10.82 -4.50 -22.26
#